data_AF-A0A535T554-F1
#
_entry.id   AF-A0A535T554-F1
#
_cell.length_a   1.000
_cell.length_b   1.000
_cell.length_c   1.000
_cell.angle_alpha   90.00
_cell.angle_beta   90.00
_cell.angle_gamma   90.00
#
_symmetry.space_group_name_H-M   'P 1'
#
loop_
_entity.id
_entity.type
_entity.pdbx_description
1 polymer ?
#
loop_
_entity_poly.entity_id
_entity_poly.type
_entity_poly.pdbx_seq_one_letter_code
_entity_poly.pdbx_strand_id
1 'polypeptide(L)' 'MSRQEVAGGLRLEVHPGSADALRSLIDVERDCCRWITFELDGPVVTMTSPGDGEAAIREMWA' A
#
# COMPACT_ATOMS: atom_id res chain seq x y z
N MET A 1 4.07 7.67 -10.44
CA MET A 1 3.34 6.66 -9.64
C MET A 1 1.98 6.46 -10.28
N SER A 2 1.52 5.23 -10.41
CA SER A 2 0.15 4.92 -10.80
C SER A 2 -0.63 4.38 -9.60
N ARG A 3 -1.95 4.58 -9.63
CA ARG A 3 -2.88 4.16 -8.58
C ARG A 3 -4.02 3.38 -9.22
N GLN A 4 -4.35 2.23 -8.64
CA GLN A 4 -5.48 1.40 -9.06
C GLN A 4 -6.29 1.00 -7.84
N GLU A 5 -7.60 1.23 -7.86
CA GLU A 5 -8.50 0.70 -6.83
C GLU A 5 -8.67 -0.80 -7.00
N VAL A 6 -8.65 -1.51 -5.87
CA VAL A 6 -8.89 -2.95 -5.79
C VAL A 6 -9.94 -3.21 -4.71
N ALA A 7 -10.53 -4.40 -4.74
CA ALA A 7 -11.43 -4.81 -3.66
C ALA A 7 -10.68 -4.79 -2.32
N GLY A 8 -11.23 -4.11 -1.32
CA GLY A 8 -10.63 -4.00 0.00
C GLY A 8 -9.53 -2.95 0.14
N GLY A 9 -9.20 -2.18 -0.90
CA GLY A 9 -8.20 -1.10 -0.77
C GLY A 9 -7.64 -0.55 -2.07
N LEU A 10 -6.30 -0.53 -2.15
CA LEU A 10 -5.56 0.20 -3.17
C LEU A 10 -4.26 -0.51 -3.59
N ARG A 11 -3.98 -0.48 -4.90
CA ARG A 11 -2.70 -0.87 -5.48
C ARG A 11 -1.95 0.36 -5.98
N LEU A 12 -0.69 0.48 -5.60
CA LEU A 12 0.22 1.55 -5.99
C LEU A 12 1.42 0.97 -6.73
N GLU A 13 1.77 1.58 -7.84
CA GLU A 13 3.02 1.29 -8.57
C GLU A 13 3.88 2.54 -8.57
N VAL A 14 5.05 2.44 -7.93
CA VAL A 14 6.05 3.50 -7.90
C VAL A 14 7.05 3.34 -9.04
N HIS A 15 8.03 4.24 -9.12
CA HIS A 15 9.08 4.14 -10.12
C HIS A 15 9.88 2.82 -9.94
N PRO A 16 10.26 2.10 -11.02
CA PRO A 16 10.97 0.82 -10.91
C PRO A 16 12.23 0.84 -10.05
N GLY A 17 12.98 1.95 -10.11
CA GLY A 17 14.18 2.18 -9.28
C GLY A 17 13.90 2.46 -7.80
N SER A 18 12.65 2.46 -7.35
CA SER A 18 12.25 2.77 -5.97
C SER A 18 11.79 1.55 -5.18
N ALA A 19 11.94 0.32 -5.70
CA ALA A 19 11.48 -0.89 -5.04
C ALA A 19 12.04 -1.06 -3.61
N ASP A 20 13.35 -0.84 -3.41
CA ASP A 20 13.97 -0.98 -2.08
C ASP A 20 13.50 0.10 -1.10
N ALA A 21 13.28 1.33 -1.60
CA ALA A 21 12.73 2.42 -0.81
C ALA A 21 11.27 2.13 -0.41
N LEU A 22 10.46 1.62 -1.34
CA LEU A 22 9.09 1.19 -1.07
C LEU A 22 9.08 0.06 -0.04
N ARG A 23 9.93 -0.95 -0.18
CA ARG A 23 10.05 -2.03 0.81
C ARG A 23 10.38 -1.50 2.20
N SER A 24 11.38 -0.61 2.30
CA SER A 24 11.80 -0.02 3.56
C SER A 24 10.67 0.78 4.23
N LEU A 25 9.90 1.53 3.43
CA LEU A 25 8.72 2.25 3.91
C LEU A 25 7.66 1.27 4.44
N ILE A 26 7.32 0.23 3.67
CA ILE A 26 6.31 -0.74 4.08
C ILE A 26 6.73 -1.52 5.32
N ASP A 27 8.01 -1.83 5.49
CA ASP A 27 8.51 -2.51 6.70
C ASP A 27 8.25 -1.66 7.96
N VAL A 28 8.40 -0.33 7.88
CA VAL A 28 8.03 0.60 8.97
C VAL A 28 6.51 0.67 9.15
N GLU A 29 5.77 0.77 8.05
CA GLU A 29 4.31 0.89 8.09
C GLU A 29 3.62 -0.37 8.61
N ARG A 30 4.20 -1.56 8.45
CA ARG A 30 3.65 -2.80 9.04
C ARG A 30 3.59 -2.75 10.56
N ASP A 31 4.51 -2.05 11.21
CA ASP A 31 4.53 -1.92 12.67
C ASP A 31 3.46 -0.94 13.17
N CYS A 32 3.27 0.18 12.45
CA CYS A 32 2.31 1.24 12.76
C CYS A 32 0.87 0.87 12.35
N CYS A 33 0.71 0.37 11.14
CA CYS A 33 -0.55 0.14 10.44
C CYS A 33 -0.91 -1.36 10.40
N ARG A 34 -0.94 -2.02 11.57
CA ARG A 34 -1.25 -3.47 11.68
C ARG A 34 -2.62 -3.89 11.14
N TRP A 35 -3.50 -2.92 10.93
CA TRP A 35 -4.82 -3.12 10.36
C TRP A 35 -4.80 -3.22 8.82
N ILE A 36 -3.68 -2.83 8.18
CA ILE A 36 -3.47 -2.96 6.73
C ILE A 36 -2.68 -4.24 6.43
N THR A 37 -3.18 -5.00 5.45
CA THR A 37 -2.42 -6.05 4.78
C THR A 37 -1.65 -5.42 3.62
N PHE A 38 -0.32 -5.51 3.68
CA PHE A 38 0.57 -5.06 2.61
C PHE A 38 1.11 -6.27 1.84
N GLU A 39 0.96 -6.29 0.52
CA GLU A 39 1.56 -7.26 -0.39
C GLU A 39 2.51 -6.53 -1.34
N LEU A 40 3.77 -6.95 -1.40
CA LEU A 40 4.81 -6.31 -2.22
C LEU A 40 5.14 -7.18 -3.44
N ASP A 41 5.27 -6.54 -4.59
CA ASP A 41 5.77 -7.12 -5.84
C ASP A 41 6.67 -6.10 -6.54
N GLY A 42 7.97 -6.13 -6.21
CA GLY A 42 8.95 -5.17 -6.72
C GLY A 42 8.56 -3.71 -6.42
N PRO A 43 8.37 -2.85 -7.44
CA PRO A 43 7.94 -1.46 -7.26
C PRO A 43 6.42 -1.32 -7.04
N VAL A 44 5.71 -2.41 -6.76
CA VAL A 44 4.26 -2.42 -6.56
C VAL A 44 3.94 -2.81 -5.13
N VAL A 45 2.99 -2.11 -4.51
CA VAL A 45 2.36 -2.52 -3.26
C VAL A 45 0.84 -2.58 -3.44
N THR A 46 0.25 -3.66 -2.94
CA THR A 46 -1.20 -3.76 -2.72
C THR A 46 -1.46 -3.62 -1.24
N MET A 47 -2.34 -2.68 -0.87
CA MET A 47 -2.75 -2.38 0.50
C MET A 47 -4.23 -2.69 0.63
N THR A 48 -4.59 -3.59 1.54
CA THR A 48 -5.99 -3.94 1.79
C THR A 48 -6.30 -3.93 3.29
N SER A 49 -7.53 -3.61 3.64
CA SER A 49 -8.03 -3.70 5.00
C SER A 49 -9.52 -4.02 5.00
N PRO A 50 -10.03 -4.81 5.96
CA PRO A 50 -11.46 -4.98 6.14
C PRO A 50 -12.13 -3.70 6.66
N GLY A 51 -13.45 -3.59 6.43
CA GLY A 51 -14.30 -2.55 7.00
C GLY A 51 -13.86 -1.13 6.63
N ASP A 52 -13.89 -0.23 7.62
CA ASP A 52 -13.57 1.20 7.42
C ASP A 52 -12.12 1.45 6.99
N GLY A 53 -11.22 0.48 7.16
CA GLY A 53 -9.83 0.62 6.75
C GLY A 53 -9.65 0.72 5.23
N GLU A 54 -10.57 0.16 4.42
CA GLU A 54 -10.55 0.36 2.96
C GLU A 54 -10.67 1.84 2.59
N ALA A 55 -11.57 2.57 3.25
CA ALA A 55 -11.75 4.00 3.04
C ALA A 55 -10.53 4.80 3.50
N ALA A 56 -9.98 4.46 4.67
CA ALA A 56 -8.78 5.09 5.20
C ALA A 56 -7.57 4.93 4.26
N ILE A 57 -7.36 3.72 3.70
CA ILE A 57 -6.31 3.47 2.71
C ILE A 57 -6.48 4.38 1.48
N ARG A 58 -7.71 4.59 1.01
CA ARG A 58 -7.96 5.44 -0.17
C ARG A 58 -7.74 6.92 0.11
N GLU A 59 -8.06 7.37 1.31
CA GLU A 59 -7.90 8.75 1.76
C GLU A 59 -6.43 9.12 1.96
N MET A 60 -5.59 8.20 2.48
CA MET A 60 -4.15 8.40 2.64
C MET A 60 -3.43 8.78 1.34
N TRP A 61 -3.98 8.39 0.20
CA TRP A 61 -3.41 8.58 -1.14
C TRP A 61 -4.33 9.36 -2.09
N ALA A 62 -5.30 10.10 -1.53
CA ALA A 62 -6.24 10.94 -2.28
C ALA A 62 -5.55 12.17 -2.89
#